data_AF-A0AAE0ZMT4-F1
#
_entry.id   AF-A0AAE0ZMT4-F1
#
_cell.length_a   1.000
_cell.length_b   1.000
_cell.length_c   1.000
_cell.angle_alpha   90.00
_cell.angle_beta   90.00
_cell.angle_gamma   90.00
#
_symmetry.space_group_name_H-M   'P 1'
#
loop_
_entity.id
_entity.type
_entity.pdbx_description
1 polymer ?
#
loop_
_entity_poly.entity_id
_entity_poly.type
_entity_poly.pdbx_seq_one_letter_code
_entity_poly.pdbx_strand_id
1 'polypeptide(L)'
;MMLKLVIAVSLFVSAYCASIHNLFDAFAGVDQYMDITEFSDFWFQFDIDGDGVVSKMEFDSGWRQADFPDKDHSPFFFLEMDRVPDEQLTREDFQHMFNIFESGDDARLSYREFRNTFDALFKVD
;
A
#
# COMPACT_ATOMS: atom_id res chain seq x y z
N MET A 1 27.11 4.87 20.78
CA MET A 1 26.17 3.88 20.23
C MET A 1 24.76 4.44 20.43
N MET A 2 24.23 5.15 19.44
CA MET A 2 22.91 5.77 19.56
C MET A 2 21.85 4.72 19.22
N LEU A 3 21.05 4.39 20.23
CA LEU A 3 19.84 3.59 20.12
C LEU A 3 18.83 4.38 19.28
N LYS A 4 18.67 4.05 18.00
CA LYS A 4 17.52 4.51 17.23
C LYS A 4 16.33 3.68 17.65
N LEU A 5 15.54 4.23 18.58
CA LEU A 5 14.20 3.72 18.88
C LEU A 5 13.33 4.03 17.66
N VAL A 6 13.34 3.16 16.66
CA VAL A 6 12.29 3.16 15.64
C VAL A 6 11.07 2.60 16.36
N ILE A 7 10.19 3.51 16.79
CA ILE A 7 8.86 3.15 17.20
C ILE A 7 8.17 2.73 15.90
N ALA A 8 8.31 1.45 15.53
CA ALA A 8 7.32 0.81 14.69
C ALA A 8 6.05 0.85 15.52
N VAL A 9 5.26 1.91 15.32
CA VAL A 9 3.87 1.90 15.75
C VAL A 9 3.26 0.82 14.88
N SER A 10 3.32 -0.43 15.37
CA SER A 10 2.50 -1.51 14.90
C SER A 10 1.08 -1.05 15.15
N LEU A 11 0.54 -0.30 14.19
CA LEU A 11 -0.87 -0.02 14.05
C LEU A 11 -1.52 -1.37 13.78
N PHE A 12 -1.63 -2.18 14.84
CA PHE A 12 -2.74 -3.11 15.02
C PHE A 12 -4.00 -2.26 15.14
N VAL A 13 -4.33 -1.51 14.08
CA VAL A 13 -5.71 -1.13 13.82
C VAL A 13 -6.39 -2.47 13.64
N SER A 14 -7.28 -2.80 14.56
CA SER A 14 -8.16 -3.94 14.50
C SER A 14 -9.00 -3.82 13.23
N ALA A 15 -8.43 -4.24 12.10
CA ALA A 15 -9.02 -4.23 10.78
C ALA A 15 -9.90 -5.47 10.65
N TYR A 16 -11.03 -5.45 11.33
CA TYR A 16 -12.17 -6.21 10.86
C TYR A 16 -13.09 -5.17 10.20
N CYS A 17 -12.95 -5.04 8.88
CA CYS A 17 -13.78 -4.21 7.99
C CYS A 17 -13.48 -2.69 7.96
N ALA A 18 -12.20 -2.28 7.83
CA ALA A 18 -11.93 -0.93 7.36
C ALA A 18 -12.19 -0.89 5.85
N SER A 19 -13.17 -0.10 5.40
CA SER A 19 -13.32 0.22 3.98
C SER A 19 -12.01 0.78 3.43
N ILE A 20 -11.68 0.51 2.16
CA ILE A 20 -10.52 1.10 1.49
C ILE A 20 -10.47 2.64 1.61
N HIS A 21 -11.64 3.29 1.73
CA HIS A 21 -11.76 4.71 2.04
C HIS A 21 -11.19 5.07 3.42
N ASN A 22 -11.48 4.29 4.45
CA ASN A 22 -11.00 4.54 5.81
C ASN A 22 -9.49 4.34 5.90
N LEU A 23 -8.94 3.35 5.17
CA LEU A 23 -7.50 3.18 5.08
C LEU A 23 -6.86 4.34 4.33
N PHE A 24 -7.45 4.79 3.21
CA PHE A 24 -6.97 5.97 2.52
C PHE A 24 -6.92 7.18 3.47
N ASP A 25 -8.02 7.49 4.15
CA ASP A 25 -8.11 8.61 5.10
C ASP A 25 -7.08 8.49 6.25
N ALA A 26 -6.81 7.27 6.72
CA ALA A 26 -5.86 7.04 7.81
C ALA A 26 -4.42 7.42 7.43
N PHE A 27 -4.04 7.22 6.16
CA PHE A 27 -2.70 7.53 5.64
C PHE A 27 -2.61 8.94 5.05
N ALA A 28 -3.66 9.44 4.38
CA ALA A 28 -3.74 10.81 3.87
C ALA A 28 -3.87 11.87 4.99
N GLY A 29 -4.31 11.47 6.17
CA GLY A 29 -4.38 12.34 7.33
C GLY A 29 -5.30 13.55 7.13
N VAL A 30 -4.80 14.75 7.47
CA VAL A 30 -5.63 15.96 7.58
C VAL A 30 -5.85 16.66 6.23
N ASP A 31 -4.89 16.57 5.30
CA ASP A 31 -4.99 17.29 4.03
C ASP A 31 -5.77 16.51 2.96
N GLN A 32 -6.08 15.23 3.23
CA GLN A 32 -6.91 14.34 2.40
C GLN A 32 -6.28 13.96 1.06
N TYR A 33 -4.97 14.12 0.92
CA TYR A 33 -4.17 13.59 -0.18
C TYR A 33 -3.10 12.67 0.36
N MET A 34 -2.61 11.74 -0.46
CA MET A 34 -1.36 11.04 -0.14
C MET A 34 -0.23 11.66 -0.96
N ASP A 35 0.85 12.05 -0.30
CA ASP A 35 2.13 12.17 -0.98
C ASP A 35 2.77 10.78 -1.20
N ILE A 36 3.94 10.75 -1.85
CA ILE A 36 4.66 9.49 -2.09
C ILE A 36 5.05 8.75 -0.79
N THR A 37 5.33 9.48 0.29
CA THR A 37 5.70 8.88 1.57
C THR A 37 4.48 8.18 2.17
N GLU A 38 3.34 8.86 2.23
CA GLU A 38 2.08 8.31 2.77
C GLU A 38 1.58 7.14 1.92
N PHE A 39 1.69 7.23 0.59
CA PHE A 39 1.37 6.12 -0.32
C PHE A 39 2.31 4.92 -0.12
N SER A 40 3.61 5.15 0.08
CA SER A 40 4.55 4.07 0.38
C SER A 40 4.21 3.40 1.71
N ASP A 41 3.91 4.20 2.73
CA ASP A 41 3.57 3.72 4.06
C ASP A 41 2.24 2.92 4.06
N PHE A 42 1.29 3.28 3.18
CA PHE A 42 0.09 2.49 2.93
C PHE A 42 0.45 1.06 2.51
N TRP A 43 1.43 0.84 1.64
CA TRP A 43 1.82 -0.50 1.21
C TRP A 43 2.74 -1.20 2.21
N PHE A 44 3.62 -0.46 2.88
CA PHE A 44 4.47 -0.99 3.95
C PHE A 44 3.68 -1.44 5.19
N GLN A 45 2.38 -1.18 5.30
CA GLN A 45 1.56 -1.84 6.32
C GLN A 45 1.58 -3.37 6.22
N PHE A 46 1.97 -3.92 5.05
CA PHE A 46 2.15 -5.34 4.83
C PHE A 46 3.54 -5.85 5.17
N ASP A 47 4.54 -5.00 5.40
CA ASP A 47 5.86 -5.40 5.93
C ASP A 47 5.70 -5.77 7.41
N ILE A 48 5.47 -7.06 7.67
CA ILE A 48 5.06 -7.58 8.98
C ILE A 48 6.29 -7.77 9.86
N ASP A 49 7.40 -8.23 9.28
CA ASP A 49 8.64 -8.47 10.03
C ASP A 49 9.54 -7.24 10.15
N GLY A 50 9.26 -6.18 9.38
CA GLY A 50 9.89 -4.88 9.48
C GLY A 50 11.28 -4.83 8.84
N ASP A 51 11.57 -5.70 7.88
CA ASP A 51 12.85 -5.75 7.19
C ASP A 51 13.01 -4.68 6.10
N GLY A 52 11.94 -3.93 5.81
CA GLY A 52 11.90 -2.86 4.80
C GLY A 52 11.51 -3.35 3.41
N VAL A 53 11.08 -4.61 3.27
CA VAL A 53 10.57 -5.23 2.06
C VAL A 53 9.20 -5.82 2.36
N VAL A 54 8.24 -5.67 1.43
CA VAL A 54 7.03 -6.50 1.49
C VAL A 54 7.27 -7.74 0.64
N SER A 55 7.45 -8.88 1.30
CA SER A 55 7.56 -10.16 0.62
C SER A 55 6.22 -10.60 0.02
N LYS A 56 6.26 -11.56 -0.92
CA LYS A 56 5.04 -12.14 -1.49
C LYS A 56 4.09 -12.72 -0.43
N MET A 57 4.64 -13.39 0.58
CA MET A 57 3.85 -14.01 1.66
C MET A 57 3.16 -12.97 2.53
N GLU A 58 3.87 -11.90 2.84
CA GLU A 58 3.37 -10.75 3.58
C GLU A 58 2.27 -10.01 2.84
N PHE A 59 2.50 -9.70 1.56
CA PHE A 59 1.48 -9.10 0.70
C PHE A 59 0.23 -9.96 0.64
N ASP A 60 0.37 -11.25 0.35
CA ASP A 60 -0.73 -12.20 0.20
C ASP A 60 -1.53 -12.39 1.52
N SER A 61 -0.82 -12.41 2.65
CA SER A 61 -1.46 -12.51 3.97
C SER A 61 -2.12 -11.19 4.37
N GLY A 62 -1.45 -10.05 4.15
CA GLY A 62 -1.92 -8.71 4.44
C GLY A 62 -3.17 -8.36 3.61
N TRP A 63 -3.16 -8.66 2.32
CA TRP A 63 -4.28 -8.45 1.41
C TRP A 63 -5.57 -9.14 1.89
N ARG A 64 -5.45 -10.41 2.32
CA ARG A 64 -6.60 -11.16 2.84
C ARG A 64 -7.09 -10.63 4.18
N GLN A 65 -6.17 -10.25 5.07
CA GLN A 65 -6.50 -9.68 6.38
C GLN A 65 -7.14 -8.30 6.28
N ALA A 66 -6.70 -7.47 5.34
CA ALA A 66 -7.31 -6.18 5.03
C ALA A 66 -8.69 -6.29 4.36
N ASP A 67 -9.14 -7.52 4.09
CA ASP A 67 -10.40 -7.83 3.40
C ASP A 67 -10.53 -7.17 2.03
N PHE A 68 -9.39 -6.98 1.33
CA PHE A 68 -9.39 -6.40 -0.01
C PHE A 68 -10.09 -7.33 -1.04
N PRO A 69 -10.57 -6.76 -2.17
CA PRO A 69 -11.21 -7.53 -3.24
C PRO A 69 -10.32 -8.65 -3.79
N ASP A 70 -10.94 -9.64 -4.43
CA ASP A 70 -10.27 -10.64 -5.27
C ASP A 70 -9.05 -11.32 -4.63
N LYS A 71 -9.24 -11.77 -3.38
CA LYS A 71 -8.25 -12.47 -2.54
C LYS A 71 -7.57 -13.69 -3.18
N ASP A 72 -8.21 -14.30 -4.17
CA ASP A 72 -7.63 -15.44 -4.90
C ASP A 72 -6.58 -14.99 -5.93
N HIS A 73 -6.60 -13.70 -6.32
CA HIS A 73 -5.68 -13.09 -7.27
C HIS A 73 -4.57 -12.25 -6.61
N SER A 74 -4.49 -12.18 -5.28
CA SER A 74 -3.41 -11.45 -4.58
C SER A 74 -1.99 -11.83 -5.03
N PRO A 75 -1.67 -13.09 -5.41
CA PRO A 75 -0.35 -13.39 -5.97
C PRO A 75 -0.07 -12.70 -7.32
N PHE A 76 -1.09 -12.40 -8.13
CA PHE A 76 -0.94 -11.63 -9.36
C PHE A 76 -0.83 -10.14 -9.08
N PHE A 77 -1.57 -9.62 -8.09
CA PHE A 77 -1.49 -8.22 -7.69
C PHE A 77 -0.10 -7.86 -7.13
N PHE A 78 0.54 -8.80 -6.44
CA PHE A 78 1.95 -8.66 -6.05
C PHE A 78 2.85 -8.41 -7.28
N LEU A 79 2.68 -9.21 -8.34
CA LEU A 79 3.46 -9.06 -9.58
C LEU A 79 3.15 -7.75 -10.30
N GLU A 80 1.92 -7.24 -10.21
CA GLU A 80 1.57 -5.94 -10.78
C GLU A 80 2.25 -4.78 -10.03
N MET A 81 2.39 -4.92 -8.71
CA MET A 81 3.08 -3.96 -7.83
C MET A 81 4.61 -4.00 -7.98
N ASP A 82 5.20 -5.15 -8.31
CA ASP A 82 6.64 -5.38 -8.47
C ASP A 82 7.15 -4.78 -9.80
N ARG A 83 7.39 -3.45 -9.79
CA ARG A 83 7.75 -2.69 -10.99
C ARG A 83 9.23 -2.76 -11.29
N VAL A 84 10.05 -3.05 -10.29
CA VAL A 84 11.47 -3.40 -10.40
C VAL A 84 11.57 -4.91 -10.17
N PRO A 85 11.38 -5.74 -11.21
CA PRO A 85 11.05 -7.17 -11.06
C PRO A 85 12.18 -7.96 -10.39
N ASP A 86 12.14 -8.03 -9.07
CA ASP A 86 13.10 -8.71 -8.21
C ASP A 86 12.44 -9.52 -7.08
N GLU A 87 11.11 -9.66 -7.15
CA GLU A 87 10.26 -10.36 -6.18
C GLU A 87 10.26 -9.73 -4.77
N GLN A 88 10.55 -8.43 -4.67
CA GLN A 88 10.54 -7.66 -3.43
C GLN A 88 9.81 -6.33 -3.67
N LEU A 89 8.75 -6.03 -2.92
CA LEU A 89 8.16 -4.69 -3.02
C LEU A 89 8.89 -3.75 -2.09
N THR A 90 9.47 -2.72 -2.68
CA THR A 90 10.28 -1.72 -2.00
C THR A 90 9.73 -0.31 -2.26
N ARG A 91 10.40 0.69 -1.68
CA ARG A 91 10.07 2.10 -1.96
C ARG A 91 10.27 2.47 -3.43
N GLU A 92 11.14 1.77 -4.17
CA GLU A 92 11.34 2.02 -5.59
C GLU A 92 10.09 1.60 -6.39
N ASP A 93 9.54 0.42 -6.08
CA ASP A 93 8.27 -0.06 -6.65
C ASP A 93 7.12 0.89 -6.34
N PHE A 94 7.01 1.32 -5.09
CA PHE A 94 5.95 2.24 -4.67
C PHE A 94 6.06 3.60 -5.32
N GLN A 95 7.28 4.06 -5.64
CA GLN A 95 7.46 5.27 -6.44
C GLN A 95 6.94 5.10 -7.87
N HIS A 96 7.20 3.96 -8.50
CA HIS A 96 6.65 3.66 -9.82
C HIS A 96 5.13 3.54 -9.79
N MET A 97 4.58 2.87 -8.78
CA MET A 97 3.13 2.73 -8.59
C MET A 97 2.45 4.06 -8.29
N PHE A 98 3.06 4.93 -7.48
CA PHE A 98 2.55 6.27 -7.21
C PHE A 98 2.35 7.06 -8.51
N ASN A 99 3.32 6.99 -9.44
CA ASN A 99 3.22 7.66 -10.73
C ASN A 99 2.14 7.08 -11.65
N ILE A 100 1.68 5.84 -11.42
CA ILE A 100 0.55 5.23 -12.13
C ILE A 100 -0.77 5.69 -11.50
N PHE A 101 -0.79 5.83 -10.18
CA PHE A 101 -1.95 6.26 -9.41
C PHE A 101 -2.22 7.76 -9.56
N GLU A 102 -1.18 8.59 -9.52
CA GLU A 102 -1.23 10.05 -9.64
C GLU A 102 -1.31 10.45 -11.11
N SER A 103 -2.42 11.05 -11.52
CA SER A 103 -2.74 11.31 -12.94
C SER A 103 -2.82 12.80 -13.28
N GLY A 104 -2.76 13.67 -12.27
CA GLY A 104 -2.94 15.11 -12.32
C GLY A 104 -1.66 15.94 -12.42
N ASP A 105 -0.48 15.32 -12.28
CA ASP A 105 0.85 15.96 -12.27
C ASP A 105 0.95 17.06 -11.18
N ASP A 106 0.37 16.79 -10.01
CA ASP A 106 0.42 17.67 -8.84
C ASP A 106 1.18 17.07 -7.65
N ALA A 107 1.77 15.88 -7.86
CA ALA A 107 2.52 15.10 -6.86
C ALA A 107 1.69 14.78 -5.59
N ARG A 108 0.36 14.73 -5.71
CA ARG A 108 -0.55 14.39 -4.62
C ARG A 108 -1.66 13.48 -5.11
N LEU A 109 -1.84 12.36 -4.44
CA LEU A 109 -2.85 11.39 -4.82
C LEU A 109 -4.17 11.68 -4.11
N SER A 110 -5.21 12.03 -4.86
CA SER A 110 -6.56 12.17 -4.32
C SER A 110 -7.24 10.81 -4.11
N TYR A 111 -8.24 10.72 -3.22
CA TYR A 111 -9.00 9.47 -3.05
C TYR A 111 -9.65 8.99 -4.35
N ARG A 112 -10.09 9.90 -5.22
CA ARG A 112 -10.70 9.54 -6.50
C ARG A 112 -9.71 8.82 -7.41
N GLU A 113 -8.50 9.35 -7.53
CA GLU A 113 -7.42 8.74 -8.31
C GLU A 113 -7.02 7.41 -7.72
N PHE A 114 -6.80 7.38 -6.40
CA PHE A 114 -6.52 6.15 -5.68
C PHE A 114 -7.58 5.08 -5.95
N ARG A 115 -8.84 5.42 -5.76
CA ARG A 115 -9.96 4.48 -5.87
C ARG A 115 -10.11 3.93 -7.28
N ASN A 116 -10.00 4.79 -8.29
CA ASN A 116 -10.15 4.42 -9.69
C ASN A 116 -9.02 3.48 -10.14
N THR A 117 -7.77 3.81 -9.83
CA THR A 117 -6.62 2.99 -10.22
C THR A 117 -6.57 1.70 -9.41
N PHE A 118 -6.91 1.73 -8.11
CA PHE A 118 -7.03 0.53 -7.30
C PHE A 118 -8.06 -0.45 -7.87
N ASP A 119 -9.23 0.04 -8.31
CA ASP A 119 -10.22 -0.81 -8.99
C ASP A 119 -9.69 -1.38 -10.30
N ALA A 120 -9.05 -0.55 -11.12
CA ALA A 120 -8.57 -0.97 -12.43
C ALA A 120 -7.48 -2.06 -12.35
N LEU A 121 -6.64 -2.03 -11.31
CA LEU A 121 -5.54 -2.97 -11.15
C LEU A 121 -5.91 -4.20 -10.32
N PHE A 122 -6.78 -4.03 -9.32
CA PHE A 122 -6.96 -5.03 -8.27
C PHE A 122 -8.39 -5.54 -8.14
N LYS A 123 -9.23 -5.29 -9.14
CA LYS A 123 -10.50 -5.99 -9.31
C LYS A 123 -10.55 -6.78 -10.60
N VAL A 124 -10.98 -8.03 -10.47
CA VAL A 124 -11.20 -8.93 -11.60
C VAL A 124 -12.70 -9.16 -11.74
N ASP A 125 -13.27 -8.79 -12.89
CA ASP A 125 -14.68 -8.99 -13.23
C ASP A 125 -15.07 -10.47 -13.44
#